data_AF-A0A519HXK5-F1
#
_entry.id   AF-A0A519HXK5-F1
#
_cell.length_a   1.000
_cell.length_b   1.000
_cell.length_c   1.000
_cell.angle_alpha   90.00
_cell.angle_beta   90.00
_cell.angle_gamma   90.00
#
_symmetry.space_group_name_H-M   'P 1'
#
loop_
_entity.id
_entity.type
_entity.pdbx_description
1 polymer ?
#
loop_
_entity_poly.entity_id
_entity_poly.type
_entity_poly.pdbx_seq_one_letter_code
_entity_poly.pdbx_strand_id
1 'polypeptide(L)'
;MIKALSFAAVLALSASAPAFAQDMDAPSTDDVCSADTDFSELEEDLVEDGESSPAIQELEAAAKAFGERMKGFETNAKTICADAALSDEAKEVRIAALWSQYEPEINAFAAVAARLGPQIAAEALSQIDVAALTSEAMAEVQNSGAMQGAMGVARNSAWTSGDPEHMETMGLMASYALGEAMDEADADADEADDEDAPEAPPAAPAKPAPPHHAH
;
A
#
# COMPACT_ATOMS: atom_id res chain seq x y z
N MET A 1 19.21 20.00 -2.66
CA MET A 1 18.27 20.29 -1.56
C MET A 1 17.32 19.10 -1.44
N ILE A 2 17.73 18.05 -0.72
CA ILE A 2 16.96 16.81 -0.53
C ILE A 2 16.89 16.57 0.98
N LYS A 3 15.93 17.20 1.65
CA LYS A 3 15.68 17.06 3.09
C LYS A 3 14.26 17.56 3.39
N ALA A 4 13.25 16.90 2.84
CA ALA A 4 11.85 17.25 3.11
C ALA A 4 10.90 16.04 2.95
N LEU A 5 11.39 14.83 3.23
CA LEU A 5 10.53 13.66 3.41
C LEU A 5 10.36 13.46 4.91
N SER A 6 9.63 14.39 5.53
CA SER A 6 9.30 14.34 6.95
C SER A 6 8.12 13.41 7.21
N PHE A 7 8.08 12.92 8.45
CA PHE A 7 7.24 11.90 9.07
C PHE A 7 5.79 11.79 8.54
N ALA A 8 5.15 12.87 8.10
CA ALA A 8 3.83 12.83 7.46
C ALA A 8 3.82 12.00 6.16
N ALA A 9 4.89 12.04 5.37
CA ALA A 9 5.05 11.17 4.19
C ALA A 9 5.32 9.72 4.61
N VAL A 10 6.03 9.50 5.72
CA VAL A 10 6.26 8.15 6.28
C VAL A 10 4.96 7.58 6.85
N LEU A 11 4.14 8.39 7.52
CA LEU A 11 2.85 7.99 8.08
C LEU A 11 1.77 7.85 6.99
N ALA A 12 1.79 8.70 5.95
CA ALA A 12 0.95 8.55 4.76
C ALA A 12 1.34 7.34 3.91
N LEU A 13 2.64 7.00 3.83
CA LEU A 13 3.13 5.80 3.14
C LEU A 13 2.85 4.53 3.97
N SER A 14 2.90 4.60 5.30
CA SER A 14 2.48 3.52 6.20
C SER A 14 0.96 3.35 6.29
N ALA A 15 0.18 4.42 6.13
CA ALA A 15 -1.29 4.37 6.10
C ALA A 15 -1.87 3.97 4.74
N SER A 16 -1.05 3.90 3.68
CA SER A 16 -1.48 3.45 2.35
C SER A 16 -1.66 1.93 2.23
N ALA A 17 -1.42 1.17 3.30
CA ALA A 17 -1.77 -0.24 3.35
C ALA A 17 -3.21 -0.41 3.87
N PRO A 18 -4.15 -0.97 3.08
CA PRO A 18 -5.50 -1.31 3.57
C PRO A 18 -5.51 -2.37 4.68
N ALA A 19 -4.33 -2.89 5.07
CA ALA A 19 -4.15 -3.90 6.11
C ALA A 19 -3.94 -3.31 7.52
N PHE A 20 -3.55 -2.05 7.69
CA PHE A 20 -3.17 -1.52 9.02
C PHE A 20 -4.38 -1.21 9.92
N ALA A 21 -5.56 -0.98 9.34
CA ALA A 21 -6.78 -0.70 10.11
C ALA A 21 -7.44 -1.97 10.69
N GLN A 22 -7.06 -3.17 10.21
CA GLN A 22 -7.68 -4.42 10.66
C GLN A 22 -6.98 -5.08 11.86
N ASP A 23 -5.82 -4.56 12.28
CA ASP A 23 -4.94 -5.21 13.28
C ASP A 23 -4.51 -4.24 14.41
N MET A 24 -5.27 -3.16 14.63
CA MET A 24 -5.12 -2.37 15.87
C MET A 24 -5.93 -3.05 16.98
N ASP A 25 -5.31 -4.06 17.59
CA ASP A 25 -5.76 -4.58 18.88
C ASP A 25 -5.85 -3.42 19.90
N ALA A 26 -6.81 -3.53 20.82
CA ALA A 26 -6.93 -2.56 21.90
C ALA A 26 -5.60 -2.49 22.68
N PRO A 27 -5.08 -1.29 23.00
CA PRO A 27 -3.84 -1.17 23.72
C PRO A 27 -3.97 -1.87 25.09
N SER A 28 -2.95 -2.63 25.47
CA SER A 28 -2.95 -3.35 26.74
C SER A 28 -3.04 -2.35 27.90
N THR A 29 -3.69 -2.74 29.00
CA THR A 29 -3.78 -1.89 30.20
C THR A 29 -2.43 -1.61 30.82
N ASP A 30 -1.50 -2.55 30.73
CA ASP A 30 -0.11 -2.35 31.17
C ASP A 30 0.58 -1.24 30.36
N ASP A 31 0.34 -1.15 29.04
CA ASP A 31 0.87 -0.06 28.20
C ASP A 31 0.22 1.29 28.51
N VAL A 32 -1.11 1.31 28.73
CA VAL A 32 -1.88 2.54 28.95
C VAL A 32 -1.68 3.10 30.36
N CYS A 33 -1.51 2.24 31.37
CA CYS A 33 -1.30 2.66 32.76
C CYS A 33 0.17 2.87 33.12
N SER A 34 1.11 2.51 32.24
CA SER A 34 2.52 2.86 32.40
C SER A 34 2.75 4.35 32.12
N ALA A 35 3.51 5.01 32.97
CA ALA A 35 3.75 6.46 32.93
C ALA A 35 4.63 6.93 31.75
N ASP A 36 5.09 6.02 30.88
CA ASP A 36 6.04 6.28 29.79
C ASP A 36 5.37 6.66 28.45
N THR A 37 4.03 6.66 28.35
CA THR A 37 3.33 7.17 27.15
C THR A 37 3.25 8.71 27.18
N ASP A 38 4.40 9.37 27.16
CA ASP A 38 4.46 10.82 26.99
C ASP A 38 4.48 11.17 25.49
N PHE A 39 3.29 11.36 24.92
CA PHE A 39 3.14 11.79 23.52
C PHE A 39 3.58 13.25 23.29
N SER A 40 3.98 13.96 24.36
CA SER A 40 4.39 15.37 24.33
C SER A 40 5.79 15.58 23.73
N GLU A 41 6.63 14.55 23.66
CA GLU A 41 7.99 14.65 23.09
C GLU A 41 8.04 14.62 21.55
N LEU A 42 6.91 14.47 20.86
CA LEU A 42 6.85 14.46 19.39
C LEU A 42 6.57 15.83 18.75
N GLU A 43 6.51 16.91 19.54
CA GLU A 43 6.17 18.27 19.06
C GLU A 43 7.37 19.18 18.73
N GLU A 44 8.61 18.67 18.64
CA GLU A 44 9.77 19.53 18.30
C GLU A 44 10.18 19.48 16.82
N ASP A 45 9.99 20.66 16.21
CA ASP A 45 10.55 21.20 14.96
C ASP A 45 10.12 20.59 13.62
N LEU A 46 9.11 21.22 13.00
CA LEU A 46 9.22 21.69 11.61
C LEU A 46 8.14 22.73 11.27
N VAL A 47 8.50 24.01 11.25
CA VAL A 47 7.74 25.04 10.51
C VAL A 47 8.72 25.67 9.53
N GLU A 48 8.66 25.28 8.27
CA GLU A 48 9.14 26.12 7.17
C GLU A 48 7.92 26.67 6.43
N ASP A 49 7.78 28.00 6.45
CA ASP A 49 6.74 28.78 5.77
C ASP A 49 6.88 28.69 4.23
N GLY A 50 6.55 27.54 3.66
CA GLY A 50 6.12 27.40 2.26
C GLY A 50 4.60 27.48 2.18
N GLU A 51 4.05 28.08 1.12
CA GLU A 51 2.60 28.16 0.93
C GLU A 51 2.01 26.74 0.86
N SER A 52 1.45 26.29 2.00
CA SER A 52 0.90 24.95 2.14
C SER A 52 -0.40 24.85 1.35
N SER A 53 -0.53 23.79 0.57
CA SER A 53 -1.70 23.61 -0.27
C SER A 53 -2.96 23.40 0.55
N PRO A 54 -4.16 23.64 -0.02
CA PRO A 54 -5.43 23.42 0.68
C PRO A 54 -5.57 22.00 1.23
N ALA A 55 -5.02 20.99 0.54
CA ALA A 55 -5.02 19.61 1.00
C ALA A 55 -4.14 19.39 2.23
N ILE A 56 -2.97 20.06 2.28
CA ILE A 56 -2.09 20.04 3.46
C ILE A 56 -2.78 20.74 4.64
N GLN A 57 -3.37 21.92 4.42
CA GLN A 57 -4.09 22.65 5.47
C GLN A 57 -5.27 21.86 6.04
N GLU A 58 -6.02 21.14 5.18
CA GLU A 58 -7.10 20.28 5.63
C GLU A 58 -6.59 19.09 6.46
N LEU A 59 -5.49 18.46 6.03
CA LEU A 59 -4.87 17.37 6.77
C LEU A 59 -4.35 17.83 8.14
N GLU A 60 -3.71 19.00 8.21
CA GLU A 60 -3.22 19.61 9.46
C GLU A 60 -4.36 19.94 10.41
N ALA A 61 -5.44 20.53 9.90
CA ALA A 61 -6.63 20.81 10.72
C ALA A 61 -7.26 19.52 11.26
N ALA A 62 -7.35 18.47 10.44
CA ALA A 62 -7.85 17.17 10.86
C ALA A 62 -6.93 16.51 11.89
N ALA A 63 -5.60 16.59 11.71
CA ALA A 63 -4.61 16.08 12.64
C ALA A 63 -4.68 16.77 13.99
N LYS A 64 -4.83 18.11 14.01
CA LYS A 64 -5.01 18.88 15.24
C LYS A 64 -6.27 18.45 15.99
N ALA A 65 -7.41 18.37 15.30
CA ALA A 65 -8.67 17.95 15.90
C ALA A 65 -8.63 16.49 16.39
N PHE A 66 -7.90 15.62 15.70
CA PHE A 66 -7.64 14.25 16.14
C PHE A 66 -6.78 14.22 17.41
N GLY A 67 -5.67 14.96 17.43
CA GLY A 67 -4.77 15.04 18.59
C GLY A 67 -5.46 15.59 19.84
N GLU A 68 -6.29 16.62 19.71
CA GLU A 68 -7.11 17.14 20.83
C GLU A 68 -8.04 16.07 21.41
N ARG A 69 -8.66 15.24 20.55
CA ARG A 69 -9.49 14.13 20.98
C ARG A 69 -8.67 13.03 21.66
N MET A 70 -7.50 12.68 21.12
CA MET A 70 -6.61 11.67 21.72
C MET A 70 -6.05 12.10 23.07
N LYS A 71 -5.79 13.40 23.30
CA LYS A 71 -5.47 13.93 24.65
C LYS A 71 -6.61 13.68 25.64
N GLY A 72 -7.87 13.76 25.17
CA GLY A 72 -9.04 13.37 25.95
C GLY A 72 -9.05 11.89 26.32
N PHE A 73 -8.74 11.01 25.36
CA PHE A 73 -8.58 9.56 25.63
C PHE A 73 -7.52 9.32 26.71
N GLU A 74 -6.33 9.90 26.55
CA GLU A 74 -5.21 9.76 27.48
C GLU A 74 -5.60 10.22 28.90
N THR A 75 -6.26 11.38 29.02
CA THR A 75 -6.72 11.91 30.31
C THR A 75 -7.71 10.97 30.99
N ASN A 76 -8.68 10.44 30.22
CA ASN A 76 -9.68 9.52 30.73
C ASN A 76 -9.05 8.18 31.13
N ALA A 77 -8.12 7.68 30.33
CA ALA A 77 -7.37 6.47 30.62
C ALA A 77 -6.53 6.61 31.91
N LYS A 78 -5.78 7.72 32.06
CA LYS A 78 -5.04 8.04 33.29
C LYS A 78 -5.96 8.12 34.51
N THR A 79 -7.16 8.67 34.35
CA THR A 79 -8.16 8.71 35.42
C THR A 79 -8.61 7.31 35.84
N ILE A 80 -8.83 6.40 34.88
CA ILE A 80 -9.16 5.00 35.16
C ILE A 80 -8.00 4.28 35.86
N CYS A 81 -6.78 4.48 35.40
CA CYS A 81 -5.58 3.87 35.99
C CYS A 81 -5.35 4.33 37.44
N ALA A 82 -5.56 5.63 37.71
CA ALA A 82 -5.39 6.23 39.03
C ALA A 82 -6.52 5.92 40.03
N ASP A 83 -7.64 5.35 39.57
CA ASP A 83 -8.77 5.00 40.44
C ASP A 83 -8.43 3.77 41.31
N ALA A 84 -8.10 4.03 42.58
CA ALA A 84 -7.78 3.01 43.57
C ALA A 84 -9.00 2.19 44.02
N ALA A 85 -10.22 2.57 43.65
CA ALA A 85 -11.43 1.81 43.94
C ALA A 85 -11.68 0.68 42.93
N LEU A 86 -10.92 0.63 41.82
CA LEU A 86 -11.05 -0.39 40.79
C LEU A 86 -9.98 -1.47 40.95
N SER A 87 -10.38 -2.73 40.79
CA SER A 87 -9.44 -3.82 40.54
C SER A 87 -8.85 -3.70 39.13
N ASP A 88 -7.75 -4.39 38.88
CA ASP A 88 -7.06 -4.34 37.59
C ASP A 88 -7.95 -4.87 36.46
N GLU A 89 -8.72 -5.93 36.69
CA GLU A 89 -9.69 -6.46 35.72
C GLU A 89 -10.82 -5.46 35.43
N ALA A 90 -11.23 -4.67 36.42
CA ALA A 90 -12.24 -3.63 36.22
C ALA A 90 -11.69 -2.44 35.43
N LYS A 91 -10.40 -2.14 35.56
CA LYS A 91 -9.70 -1.12 34.75
C LYS A 91 -9.58 -1.58 33.30
N GLU A 92 -9.22 -2.83 33.06
CA GLU A 92 -9.19 -3.45 31.73
C GLU A 92 -10.50 -3.32 30.98
N VAL A 93 -11.60 -3.74 31.59
CA VAL A 93 -12.93 -3.64 30.96
C VAL A 93 -13.28 -2.17 30.65
N ARG A 94 -12.92 -1.23 31.52
CA ARG A 94 -13.20 0.20 31.31
C ARG A 94 -12.32 0.83 30.24
N ILE A 95 -11.04 0.47 30.15
CA ILE A 95 -10.13 0.95 29.11
C ILE A 95 -10.54 0.38 27.74
N ALA A 96 -10.91 -0.90 27.66
CA ALA A 96 -11.43 -1.49 26.43
C ALA A 96 -12.73 -0.80 25.95
N ALA A 97 -13.64 -0.49 26.89
CA ALA A 97 -14.86 0.26 26.59
C ALA A 97 -14.56 1.72 26.19
N LEU A 98 -13.52 2.33 26.75
CA LEU A 98 -13.04 3.65 26.35
C LEU A 98 -12.47 3.62 24.93
N TRP A 99 -11.63 2.62 24.61
CA TRP A 99 -11.06 2.44 23.28
C TRP A 99 -12.14 2.31 22.20
N SER A 100 -13.18 1.51 22.45
CA SER A 100 -14.30 1.33 21.51
C SER A 100 -15.06 2.63 21.20
N GLN A 101 -14.99 3.63 22.09
CA GLN A 101 -15.58 4.96 21.85
C GLN A 101 -14.70 5.84 20.96
N TYR A 102 -13.38 5.63 20.96
CA TYR A 102 -12.40 6.40 20.20
C TYR A 102 -12.01 5.75 18.87
N GLU A 103 -12.20 4.44 18.70
CA GLU A 103 -11.97 3.71 17.45
C GLU A 103 -12.63 4.39 16.22
N PRO A 104 -13.89 4.86 16.26
CA PRO A 104 -14.49 5.55 15.12
C PRO A 104 -13.77 6.84 14.75
N GLU A 105 -13.14 7.51 15.70
CA GLU A 105 -12.40 8.76 15.48
C GLU A 105 -11.05 8.51 14.82
N ILE A 106 -10.37 7.41 15.19
CA ILE A 106 -9.16 6.94 14.52
C ILE A 106 -9.47 6.60 13.07
N ASN A 107 -10.56 5.85 12.85
CA ASN A 107 -11.02 5.50 11.51
C ASN A 107 -11.40 6.74 10.67
N ALA A 108 -12.05 7.73 11.28
CA ALA A 108 -12.41 8.98 10.61
C ALA A 108 -11.16 9.77 10.19
N PHE A 109 -10.15 9.88 11.06
CA PHE A 109 -8.89 10.54 10.73
C PHE A 109 -8.13 9.78 9.63
N ALA A 110 -8.04 8.46 9.72
CA ALA A 110 -7.42 7.63 8.70
C ALA A 110 -8.09 7.79 7.32
N ALA A 111 -9.42 7.91 7.28
CA ALA A 111 -10.15 8.16 6.04
C ALA A 111 -9.82 9.53 5.43
N VAL A 112 -9.66 10.58 6.25
CA VAL A 112 -9.21 11.90 5.78
C VAL A 112 -7.79 11.82 5.22
N ALA A 113 -6.87 11.17 5.92
CA ALA A 113 -5.50 10.99 5.47
C ALA A 113 -5.42 10.20 4.15
N ALA A 114 -6.18 9.11 4.02
CA ALA A 114 -6.24 8.31 2.80
C ALA A 114 -6.80 9.10 1.60
N ARG A 115 -7.75 10.02 1.84
CA ARG A 115 -8.32 10.88 0.80
C ARG A 115 -7.34 11.97 0.34
N LEU A 116 -6.58 12.55 1.27
CA LEU A 116 -5.71 13.70 1.00
C LEU A 116 -4.30 13.30 0.55
N GLY A 117 -3.78 12.15 1.02
CA GLY A 117 -2.45 11.65 0.69
C GLY A 117 -2.15 11.62 -0.81
N PRO A 118 -3.01 11.03 -1.66
CA PRO A 118 -2.79 11.02 -3.10
C PRO A 118 -2.79 12.41 -3.75
N GLN A 119 -3.57 13.35 -3.21
CA GLN A 119 -3.65 14.72 -3.73
C GLN A 119 -2.36 15.48 -3.42
N ILE A 120 -1.89 15.37 -2.18
CA ILE A 120 -0.62 15.96 -1.74
C ILE A 120 0.55 15.36 -2.54
N ALA A 121 0.55 14.05 -2.76
CA ALA A 121 1.58 13.39 -3.58
C ALA A 121 1.53 13.85 -5.05
N ALA A 122 0.34 13.95 -5.64
CA ALA A 122 0.18 14.42 -7.01
C ALA A 122 0.64 15.87 -7.18
N GLU A 123 0.32 16.73 -6.22
CA GLU A 123 0.76 18.12 -6.19
C GLU A 123 2.28 18.21 -6.07
N ALA A 124 2.88 17.46 -5.14
CA ALA A 124 4.33 17.41 -4.98
C ALA A 124 5.04 16.93 -6.25
N LEU A 125 4.51 15.90 -6.93
CA LEU A 125 5.05 15.41 -8.20
C LEU A 125 4.87 16.40 -9.34
N SER A 126 3.77 17.18 -9.35
CA SER A 126 3.53 18.20 -10.38
C SER A 126 4.54 19.35 -10.33
N GLN A 127 5.15 19.58 -9.16
CA GLN A 127 6.20 20.59 -8.98
C GLN A 127 7.58 20.08 -9.44
N ILE A 128 7.72 18.78 -9.70
CA ILE A 128 8.97 18.19 -10.20
C ILE A 128 9.02 18.32 -11.73
N ASP A 129 9.93 19.14 -12.23
CA ASP A 129 10.24 19.20 -13.66
C ASP A 129 11.12 18.01 -14.06
N VAL A 130 10.46 16.89 -14.38
CA VAL A 130 11.12 15.67 -14.85
C VAL A 130 11.90 15.91 -16.14
N ALA A 131 11.47 16.84 -17.00
CA ALA A 131 12.16 17.15 -18.25
C ALA A 131 13.46 17.91 -17.98
N ALA A 132 13.45 18.88 -17.06
CA ALA A 132 14.67 19.55 -16.61
C ALA A 132 15.63 18.57 -15.93
N LEU A 133 15.13 17.72 -15.01
CA LEU A 133 15.95 16.70 -14.35
C LEU A 133 16.54 15.70 -15.34
N THR A 134 15.77 15.27 -16.34
CA THR A 134 16.24 14.37 -17.39
C THR A 134 17.26 15.06 -18.29
N SER A 135 17.02 16.32 -18.65
CA SER A 135 17.95 17.12 -19.45
C SER A 135 19.27 17.35 -18.72
N GLU A 136 19.22 17.63 -17.42
CA GLU A 136 20.39 17.77 -16.55
C GLU A 136 21.16 16.45 -16.44
N ALA A 137 20.47 15.35 -16.18
CA ALA A 137 21.06 14.02 -16.13
C ALA A 137 21.69 13.61 -17.48
N MET A 138 21.02 13.90 -18.61
CA MET A 138 21.56 13.63 -19.95
C MET A 138 22.76 14.51 -20.28
N ALA A 139 22.77 15.77 -19.85
CA ALA A 139 23.92 16.64 -19.99
C ALA A 139 25.12 16.10 -19.18
N GLU A 140 24.89 15.62 -17.96
CA GLU A 140 25.93 15.02 -17.12
C GLU A 140 26.49 13.71 -17.71
N VAL A 141 25.62 12.86 -18.27
CA VAL A 141 26.03 11.62 -18.98
C VAL A 141 26.84 11.92 -20.25
N GLN A 142 26.49 12.98 -20.97
CA GLN A 142 27.27 13.43 -22.13
C GLN A 142 28.62 14.01 -21.71
N ASN A 143 28.65 14.80 -20.63
CA ASN A 143 29.87 15.48 -20.17
C ASN A 143 30.86 14.53 -19.47
N SER A 144 30.37 13.44 -18.87
CA SER A 144 31.20 12.40 -18.24
C SER A 144 31.81 11.40 -19.25
N GLY A 145 31.43 11.46 -20.52
CA GLY A 145 31.84 10.47 -21.53
C GLY A 145 31.23 9.08 -21.31
N ALA A 146 30.35 8.92 -20.32
CA ALA A 146 29.66 7.66 -20.03
C ALA A 146 28.86 7.16 -21.24
N MET A 147 28.31 8.07 -22.05
CA MET A 147 27.62 7.70 -23.29
C MET A 147 28.54 7.10 -24.35
N GLN A 148 29.78 7.61 -24.51
CA GLN A 148 30.79 6.96 -25.35
C GLN A 148 31.22 5.61 -24.78
N GLY A 149 31.39 5.50 -23.46
CA GLY A 149 31.70 4.24 -22.77
C GLY A 149 30.61 3.19 -22.99
N ALA A 150 29.35 3.59 -22.84
CA ALA A 150 28.18 2.74 -23.06
C ALA A 150 28.03 2.31 -24.52
N MET A 151 28.27 3.20 -25.49
CA MET A 151 28.32 2.82 -26.91
C MET A 151 29.48 1.86 -27.22
N GLY A 152 30.62 2.02 -26.57
CA GLY A 152 31.75 1.10 -26.66
C GLY A 152 31.42 -0.29 -26.10
N VAL A 153 30.74 -0.34 -24.94
CA VAL A 153 30.24 -1.59 -24.35
C VAL A 153 29.19 -2.20 -25.27
N ALA A 154 28.16 -1.46 -25.67
CA ALA A 154 27.09 -1.94 -26.55
C ALA A 154 27.61 -2.43 -27.92
N ARG A 155 28.69 -1.86 -28.46
CA ARG A 155 29.27 -2.32 -29.73
C ARG A 155 30.14 -3.57 -29.59
N ASN A 156 30.64 -3.87 -28.39
CA ASN A 156 31.50 -5.02 -28.09
C ASN A 156 30.81 -6.05 -27.18
N SER A 157 29.53 -5.88 -26.92
CA SER A 157 28.76 -6.72 -26.01
C SER A 157 28.24 -7.96 -26.73
N ALA A 158 28.34 -9.12 -26.10
CA ALA A 158 28.05 -10.42 -26.72
C ALA A 158 26.61 -10.52 -27.28
N TRP A 159 25.64 -9.99 -26.54
CA TRP A 159 24.21 -9.87 -26.88
C TRP A 159 23.85 -8.89 -28.02
N THR A 160 24.78 -8.04 -28.48
CA THR A 160 24.57 -7.10 -29.59
C THR A 160 25.53 -7.31 -30.76
N SER A 161 26.44 -8.29 -30.64
CA SER A 161 27.35 -8.66 -31.72
C SER A 161 26.57 -9.39 -32.82
N GLY A 162 26.56 -8.84 -34.04
CA GLY A 162 25.94 -9.47 -35.21
C GLY A 162 26.78 -10.59 -35.83
N ASP A 163 27.62 -11.25 -35.03
CA ASP A 163 28.48 -12.34 -35.49
C ASP A 163 27.61 -13.58 -35.79
N PRO A 164 27.67 -14.14 -37.02
CA PRO A 164 26.84 -15.28 -37.40
C PRO A 164 26.95 -16.47 -36.44
N GLU A 165 28.14 -16.76 -35.91
CA GLU A 165 28.35 -17.87 -34.97
C GLU A 165 27.68 -17.62 -33.61
N HIS A 166 27.64 -16.38 -33.13
CA HIS A 166 26.90 -16.01 -31.92
C HIS A 166 25.38 -16.06 -32.12
N MET A 167 24.89 -15.64 -33.29
CA MET A 167 23.46 -15.72 -33.61
C MET A 167 22.99 -17.17 -33.74
N GLU A 168 23.81 -18.05 -34.31
CA GLU A 168 23.55 -19.48 -34.35
C GLU A 168 23.53 -20.09 -32.94
N THR A 169 24.50 -19.73 -32.08
CA THR A 169 24.56 -20.22 -30.70
C THR A 169 23.34 -19.79 -29.87
N MET A 170 22.94 -18.52 -29.97
CA MET A 170 21.76 -18.00 -29.29
C MET A 170 20.47 -18.60 -29.86
N GLY A 171 20.40 -18.81 -31.17
CA GLY A 171 19.28 -19.50 -31.83
C GLY A 171 19.15 -20.96 -31.40
N LEU A 172 20.27 -21.67 -31.23
CA LEU A 172 20.28 -23.04 -30.73
C LEU A 172 19.81 -23.11 -29.27
N MET A 173 20.28 -22.23 -28.39
CA MET A 173 19.81 -22.15 -27.00
C MET A 173 18.31 -21.83 -26.93
N ALA A 174 17.83 -20.91 -27.76
CA ALA A 174 16.40 -20.57 -27.84
C ALA A 174 15.56 -21.76 -28.34
N SER A 175 16.04 -22.50 -29.35
CA SER A 175 15.36 -23.69 -29.86
C SER A 175 15.31 -24.84 -28.85
N TYR A 176 16.38 -25.02 -28.05
CA TYR A 176 16.43 -25.99 -26.97
C TYR A 176 15.43 -25.64 -25.85
N ALA A 177 15.43 -24.38 -25.41
CA ALA A 177 14.48 -23.91 -24.38
C ALA A 177 13.02 -23.99 -24.84
N LEU A 178 12.74 -23.71 -26.12
CA LEU A 178 11.41 -23.87 -26.69
C LEU A 178 10.98 -25.34 -26.78
N GLY A 179 11.92 -26.24 -27.13
CA GLY A 179 11.67 -27.69 -27.16
C GLY A 179 11.30 -28.22 -25.78
N GLU A 180 12.06 -27.85 -24.75
CA GLU A 180 11.78 -28.28 -23.37
C GLU A 180 10.45 -27.71 -22.85
N ALA A 181 10.10 -26.47 -23.21
CA ALA A 181 8.80 -25.89 -22.87
C ALA A 181 7.62 -26.56 -23.60
N MET A 182 7.82 -27.08 -24.82
CA MET A 182 6.78 -27.83 -25.54
C MET A 182 6.63 -29.25 -25.01
N ASP A 183 7.74 -29.92 -24.66
CA ASP A 183 7.71 -31.24 -24.04
C ASP A 183 7.02 -31.19 -22.65
N GLU A 184 7.23 -30.12 -21.89
CA GLU A 184 6.52 -29.88 -20.61
C GLU A 184 5.03 -29.54 -20.82
N ALA A 185 4.70 -28.73 -21.84
CA ALA A 185 3.30 -28.43 -22.16
C ALA A 185 2.52 -29.65 -22.66
N ASP A 186 3.16 -30.57 -23.38
CA ASP A 186 2.56 -31.84 -23.79
C ASP A 186 2.37 -32.77 -22.58
N ALA A 187 3.29 -32.79 -21.61
CA ALA A 187 3.15 -33.54 -20.36
C ALA A 187 2.00 -32.99 -19.48
N ASP A 188 1.83 -31.67 -19.40
CA ASP A 188 0.71 -31.02 -18.70
C ASP A 188 -0.64 -31.27 -19.41
N ALA A 189 -0.64 -31.38 -20.74
CA ALA A 189 -1.85 -31.65 -21.52
C ALA A 189 -2.35 -33.10 -21.35
N ASP A 190 -1.43 -34.07 -21.22
CA ASP A 190 -1.77 -35.47 -20.96
C ASP A 190 -2.34 -35.69 -19.53
N GLU A 191 -1.99 -34.83 -18.55
CA GLU A 191 -2.58 -34.88 -17.19
C GLU A 191 -3.98 -34.23 -17.09
N ALA A 192 -4.35 -33.35 -18.02
CA ALA A 192 -5.62 -32.60 -17.98
C ALA A 192 -6.84 -33.35 -18.57
N ASP A 193 -6.64 -34.43 -19.33
CA ASP A 193 -7.72 -35.15 -20.03
C ASP A 193 -8.43 -36.21 -19.14
N ASP A 194 -7.97 -36.42 -17.90
CA ASP A 194 -8.53 -37.41 -16.96
C ASP A 194 -9.55 -36.84 -15.95
N GLU A 195 -9.76 -35.52 -15.84
CA GLU A 195 -10.56 -34.92 -14.74
C GLU A 195 -11.94 -34.31 -15.06
N ASP A 196 -12.46 -34.27 -16.30
CA ASP A 196 -13.76 -33.59 -16.52
C ASP A 196 -14.74 -34.30 -17.47
N ALA A 197 -15.48 -35.27 -16.91
CA ALA A 197 -16.78 -35.68 -17.44
C ALA A 197 -17.91 -35.21 -16.49
N PRO A 198 -18.43 -33.98 -16.63
CA PRO A 198 -19.55 -33.51 -15.82
C PRO A 198 -20.85 -34.19 -16.25
N GLU A 199 -21.48 -34.88 -15.30
CA GLU A 199 -22.79 -35.53 -15.44
C GLU A 199 -23.87 -34.48 -15.78
N ALA A 200 -24.55 -34.67 -16.92
CA ALA A 200 -25.58 -33.73 -17.40
C ALA A 200 -26.77 -33.62 -16.40
N PRO A 201 -27.17 -32.40 -15.97
CA PRO A 201 -28.30 -32.24 -15.08
C PRO A 201 -29.65 -32.56 -15.77
N PRO A 202 -30.64 -33.10 -15.04
CA PRO A 202 -31.88 -33.60 -15.62
C PRO A 202 -32.79 -32.48 -16.17
N ALA A 203 -33.48 -32.79 -17.27
CA ALA A 203 -34.38 -31.88 -17.98
C ALA A 203 -35.57 -31.40 -17.13
N ALA A 204 -35.92 -30.12 -17.27
CA ALA A 204 -37.04 -29.47 -16.57
C ALA A 204 -38.42 -29.99 -17.01
N PRO A 205 -39.43 -30.02 -16.12
CA PRO A 205 -40.76 -30.55 -16.42
C PRO A 205 -41.61 -29.61 -17.29
N ALA A 206 -42.42 -30.21 -18.18
CA ALA A 206 -43.28 -29.53 -19.15
C ALA A 206 -44.45 -28.76 -18.50
N LYS A 207 -44.82 -27.62 -19.09
CA LYS A 207 -46.00 -26.81 -18.69
C LYS A 207 -47.33 -27.53 -19.00
N PRO A 208 -48.35 -27.42 -18.14
CA PRO A 208 -49.67 -27.99 -18.40
C PRO A 208 -50.47 -27.19 -19.44
N ALA A 209 -51.22 -27.92 -20.28
CA ALA A 209 -52.07 -27.38 -21.35
C ALA A 209 -53.34 -26.66 -20.83
N PRO A 210 -53.87 -25.65 -21.55
CA PRO A 210 -55.08 -24.94 -21.15
C PRO A 210 -56.37 -25.75 -21.40
N PRO A 211 -57.45 -25.51 -20.63
CA PRO A 211 -58.67 -26.31 -20.70
C PRO A 211 -59.49 -26.02 -21.96
N HIS A 212 -59.87 -27.08 -22.68
CA HIS A 212 -60.89 -27.01 -23.73
C HIS A 212 -62.28 -26.93 -23.09
N HIS A 213 -63.00 -25.84 -23.37
CA HIS A 213 -64.43 -25.71 -23.09
C HIS A 213 -65.23 -26.61 -24.03
N ALA A 214 -66.11 -27.42 -23.46
CA ALA A 214 -67.09 -28.23 -24.18
C ALA A 214 -68.25 -27.35 -24.70
N HIS A 215 -68.68 -27.65 -25.93
CA HIS A 215 -69.98 -27.29 -26.50
C HIS A 215 -70.68 -28.57 -26.94
#